data_AF-A0A2E3M0X4-F1
#
_entry.id   AF-A0A2E3M0X4-F1
#
_cell.length_a   1.000
_cell.length_b   1.000
_cell.length_c   1.000
_cell.angle_alpha   90.00
_cell.angle_beta   90.00
_cell.angle_gamma   90.00
#
_symmetry.space_group_name_H-M   'P 1'
#
loop_
_entity.id
_entity.type
_entity.pdbx_description
1 polymer ?
#
loop_
_entity_poly.entity_id
_entity_poly.type
_entity_poly.pdbx_seq_one_letter_code
_entity_poly.pdbx_strand_id
1 'polypeptide(L)'
;MSITVFFMLFMMTASSVYLILSSRYTDLLIGIALLSNAINILIMEMGQGEGADPLPQALILTAIVIGFALVAFLASYILFEVLRHKNDSIPTYTEEDV
;
A
#
# COMPACT_ATOMS: atom_id res chain seq x y z
N MET A 1 12.00 14.76 -18.05
CA MET A 1 11.78 13.36 -17.69
C MET A 1 12.69 12.45 -18.48
N SER A 2 13.61 11.76 -17.82
CA SER A 2 14.54 10.82 -18.47
C SER A 2 13.81 9.55 -18.93
N ILE A 3 14.21 8.97 -20.06
CA ILE A 3 13.56 7.77 -20.63
C ILE A 3 13.59 6.59 -19.65
N THR A 4 14.65 6.49 -18.84
CA THR A 4 14.83 5.43 -17.83
C THR A 4 13.76 5.52 -16.75
N VAL A 5 13.51 6.73 -16.22
CA VAL A 5 12.50 6.96 -15.17
C VAL A 5 11.10 6.68 -15.71
N PHE A 6 10.83 7.03 -16.98
CA PHE A 6 9.56 6.70 -17.64
C PHE A 6 9.28 5.20 -17.64
N PHE A 7 10.23 4.37 -18.10
CA PHE A 7 10.04 2.92 -18.12
C PHE A 7 9.96 2.31 -16.72
N MET A 8 10.75 2.81 -15.77
CA MET A 8 10.71 2.36 -14.39
C MET A 8 9.33 2.63 -13.76
N LEU A 9 8.79 3.83 -13.96
CA LEU A 9 7.48 4.23 -13.46
C LEU A 9 6.36 3.43 -14.12
N PHE A 10 6.45 3.22 -15.44
CA PHE A 10 5.49 2.39 -16.18
C PHE A 10 5.42 0.95 -15.63
N MET A 11 6.57 0.31 -15.43
CA MET A 11 6.63 -1.07 -14.90
C MET A 11 6.16 -1.15 -13.44
N MET A 12 6.52 -0.18 -12.59
CA MET A 12 6.03 -0.11 -11.21
C MET A 12 4.53 0.12 -11.13
N THR A 13 3.97 1.06 -11.90
CA THR A 13 2.53 1.32 -11.91
C THR A 13 1.77 0.13 -12.50
N ALA A 14 2.26 -0.50 -13.57
CA ALA A 14 1.61 -1.68 -14.16
C ALA A 14 1.56 -2.87 -13.19
N SER A 15 2.68 -3.18 -12.52
CA SER A 15 2.74 -4.24 -11.52
C SER A 15 1.86 -3.93 -10.30
N SER A 16 1.83 -2.68 -9.85
CA SER A 16 0.96 -2.25 -8.76
C SER A 16 -0.53 -2.42 -9.10
N VAL A 17 -0.97 -1.96 -10.27
CA VAL A 17 -2.36 -2.11 -10.72
C VAL A 17 -2.73 -3.59 -10.85
N TYR A 18 -1.81 -4.41 -11.38
CA TYR A 18 -2.01 -5.86 -11.47
C TYR A 18 -2.22 -6.51 -10.09
N LEU A 19 -1.42 -6.13 -9.09
CA LEU A 19 -1.54 -6.66 -7.73
C LEU A 19 -2.83 -6.21 -7.02
N ILE A 20 -3.26 -4.95 -7.24
CA ILE A 20 -4.51 -4.42 -6.68
C ILE A 20 -5.73 -5.20 -7.19
N LEU A 21 -5.69 -5.70 -8.42
CA LEU A 21 -6.77 -6.49 -9.00
C LEU A 21 -6.76 -7.97 -8.57
N SER A 22 -5.76 -8.40 -7.80
CA SER A 22 -5.65 -9.77 -7.32
C SER A 22 -6.69 -10.09 -6.24
N SER A 23 -7.16 -11.34 -6.22
CA SER A 23 -8.20 -11.81 -5.30
C SER A 23 -7.74 -12.00 -3.85
N ARG A 24 -6.46 -11.73 -3.53
CA ARG A 24 -5.87 -11.95 -2.20
C ARG A 24 -5.62 -10.61 -1.49
N TYR A 25 -6.04 -10.50 -0.24
CA TYR A 25 -5.85 -9.29 0.58
C TYR A 25 -4.38 -8.91 0.76
N THR A 26 -3.46 -9.88 0.81
CA THR A 26 -2.01 -9.63 0.87
C THR A 26 -1.47 -8.99 -0.40
N ASP A 27 -1.99 -9.40 -1.56
CA ASP A 27 -1.56 -8.87 -2.86
C ASP A 27 -2.05 -7.44 -3.02
N LEU A 28 -3.28 -7.14 -2.57
CA LEU A 28 -3.80 -5.77 -2.50
C LEU A 28 -2.89 -4.87 -1.65
N LEU A 29 -2.42 -5.37 -0.50
CA LEU A 29 -1.52 -4.67 0.41
C LEU A 29 -0.20 -4.28 -0.28
N ILE A 30 0.44 -5.25 -0.93
CA ILE A 30 1.69 -5.06 -1.67
C ILE A 30 1.46 -4.11 -2.86
N GLY A 31 0.33 -4.25 -3.56
CA GLY A 31 -0.05 -3.40 -4.68
C GLY A 31 -0.19 -1.92 -4.29
N ILE A 32 -0.88 -1.63 -3.18
CA ILE A 32 -1.05 -0.27 -2.64
C ILE A 32 0.29 0.31 -2.17
N ALA A 33 1.10 -0.49 -1.45
CA ALA A 33 2.43 -0.06 -1.03
C ALA A 33 3.34 0.26 -2.22
N LEU A 34 3.30 -0.56 -3.27
CA LEU A 34 4.06 -0.34 -4.50
C LEU A 34 3.56 0.90 -5.27
N LEU A 35 2.24 1.14 -5.30
CA LEU A 35 1.65 2.33 -5.91
C LEU A 35 2.14 3.61 -5.22
N SER A 36 2.18 3.60 -3.89
CA SER A 36 2.67 4.74 -3.09
C SER A 36 4.11 5.08 -3.44
N ASN A 37 4.97 4.06 -3.64
CA ASN A 37 6.34 4.29 -4.07
C ASN A 37 6.42 4.85 -5.50
N ALA A 38 5.57 4.39 -6.42
CA ALA A 38 5.52 4.92 -7.79
C ALA A 38 5.15 6.40 -7.81
N ILE A 39 4.13 6.79 -7.03
CA ILE A 39 3.68 8.17 -6.88
C ILE A 39 4.78 9.05 -6.27
N ASN A 40 5.51 8.53 -5.27
CA ASN A 40 6.62 9.25 -4.65
C ASN A 40 7.74 9.57 -5.67
N ILE A 41 8.09 8.61 -6.53
CA ILE A 41 9.06 8.84 -7.62
C ILE A 41 8.52 9.86 -8.62
N LEU A 42 7.23 9.80 -8.98
CA LEU A 42 6.59 10.76 -9.89
C LEU A 42 6.68 12.20 -9.36
N ILE A 43 6.40 12.38 -8.07
CA ILE A 43 6.47 13.68 -7.40
C ILE A 43 7.90 14.21 -7.39
N MET A 44 8.87 13.35 -7.08
CA MET A 44 10.28 13.73 -7.09
C MET A 44 10.75 14.18 -8.47
N GLU A 45 10.33 13.49 -9.54
CA GLU A 45 10.67 13.86 -10.92
C GLU A 45 10.13 15.25 -11.30
N MET A 46 8.93 15.61 -10.82
CA MET A 46 8.36 16.96 -11.04
C MET A 46 9.16 18.07 -10.34
N GLY A 47 9.88 17.75 -9.27
CA GLY A 47 10.72 18.68 -8.51
C GLY A 47 12.19 18.75 -8.95
N GLN A 48 12.60 18.05 -10.01
CA GLN A 48 13.97 18.09 -10.54
C GLN A 48 14.18 19.37 -11.36
N GLY A 49 14.40 20.49 -10.68
CA GLY A 49 14.79 21.78 -11.27
C GLY A 49 16.17 22.25 -10.77
N GLU A 50 16.61 23.42 -11.24
CA GLU A 50 17.80 24.10 -10.70
C GLU A 50 17.51 24.60 -9.27
N GLY A 51 17.78 23.73 -8.31
CA GLY A 51 17.42 23.91 -6.90
C GLY A 51 16.38 22.89 -6.47
N ALA A 52 16.58 22.33 -5.28
CA ALA A 52 15.66 21.36 -4.74
C ALA A 52 14.35 22.08 -4.35
N ASP A 53 13.34 22.02 -5.21
CA ASP A 53 12.05 22.69 -4.96
C ASP A 53 11.45 22.15 -3.65
N PRO A 54 11.25 23.00 -2.63
CA PRO A 54 10.71 22.55 -1.35
C PRO A 54 9.25 22.07 -1.45
N LEU A 55 8.51 22.46 -2.50
CA LEU A 55 7.10 22.13 -2.63
C LEU A 55 6.89 20.62 -2.92
N PRO A 56 7.52 20.01 -3.95
CA PRO A 56 7.49 18.56 -4.15
C PRO A 56 8.04 17.75 -2.97
N GLN A 57 8.99 18.28 -2.20
CA GLN A 57 9.52 17.61 -1.00
C GLN A 57 8.53 17.62 0.17
N ALA A 58 7.79 18.71 0.38
CA ALA A 58 6.72 18.69 1.36
C ALA A 58 5.63 17.69 0.95
N LEU A 59 5.30 17.67 -0.34
CA LEU A 59 4.30 16.76 -0.91
C LEU A 59 4.68 15.29 -0.73
N ILE A 60 5.96 14.92 -0.95
CA ILE A 60 6.42 13.53 -0.81
C ILE A 60 6.33 13.05 0.64
N LEU A 61 6.63 13.91 1.63
CA LEU A 61 6.51 13.54 3.03
C LEU A 61 5.05 13.26 3.42
N THR A 62 4.13 14.13 2.98
CA THR A 62 2.69 13.92 3.19
C THR A 62 2.20 12.64 2.50
N ALA A 63 2.65 12.41 1.26
CA ALA A 63 2.29 11.20 0.51
C ALA A 63 2.80 9.92 1.21
N ILE A 64 4.03 9.93 1.73
CA ILE A 64 4.62 8.80 2.48
C ILE A 64 3.80 8.50 3.74
N VAL A 65 3.44 9.53 4.52
CA VAL A 65 2.67 9.33 5.77
C VAL A 65 1.27 8.80 5.47
N ILE A 66 0.59 9.32 4.45
CA ILE A 66 -0.73 8.82 4.05
C ILE A 66 -0.62 7.39 3.53
N GLY A 67 0.36 7.10 2.67
CA GLY A 67 0.59 5.74 2.15
C GLY A 67 0.86 4.74 3.26
N PHE A 68 1.71 5.10 4.23
CA PHE A 68 1.98 4.27 5.40
C PHE A 68 0.75 4.05 6.28
N ALA A 69 -0.05 5.10 6.52
CA ALA A 69 -1.28 4.99 7.29
C ALA A 69 -2.30 4.04 6.64
N LEU A 70 -2.49 4.13 5.31
CA LEU A 70 -3.39 3.23 4.58
C LEU A 70 -2.91 1.78 4.60
N VAL A 71 -1.61 1.54 4.42
CA VAL A 71 -0.99 0.21 4.51
C VAL A 71 -1.14 -0.37 5.91
N ALA A 72 -0.86 0.41 6.96
CA ALA A 72 -1.01 -0.02 8.34
C ALA A 72 -2.47 -0.32 8.70
N PHE A 73 -3.40 0.50 8.23
CA PHE A 73 -4.83 0.30 8.42
C PHE A 73 -5.31 -1.01 7.78
N LEU A 74 -4.97 -1.26 6.51
CA LEU A 74 -5.32 -2.49 5.80
C LEU A 74 -4.66 -3.71 6.44
N ALA A 75 -3.39 -3.61 6.84
CA ALA A 75 -2.70 -4.69 7.55
C ALA A 75 -3.37 -5.04 8.88
N SER A 76 -3.76 -4.02 9.65
CA SER A 76 -4.52 -4.21 10.89
C SER A 76 -5.87 -4.89 10.64
N TYR A 77 -6.60 -4.48 9.61
CA TYR A 77 -7.87 -5.10 9.23
C TYR A 77 -7.70 -6.58 8.84
N ILE A 78 -6.70 -6.89 8.01
CA ILE A 78 -6.42 -8.27 7.59
C ILE A 78 -6.02 -9.13 8.79
N LEU A 79 -5.17 -8.62 9.68
CA LEU A 79 -4.79 -9.32 10.90
C LEU A 79 -6.01 -9.56 11.80
N PHE A 80 -6.87 -8.55 11.97
CA PHE A 80 -8.10 -8.66 12.74
C PHE A 80 -9.03 -9.74 12.18
N GLU A 81 -9.19 -9.80 10.86
CA GLU A 81 -10.00 -10.84 10.19
C GLU A 81 -9.43 -12.25 10.44
N VAL A 82 -8.11 -12.41 10.33
CA VAL A 82 -7.44 -13.69 10.62
C VAL A 82 -7.62 -14.11 12.08
N LEU A 83 -7.52 -13.15 13.02
CA LEU A 83 -7.73 -13.43 14.44
C LEU A 83 -9.19 -13.76 14.75
N ARG A 84 -10.14 -13.05 14.13
CA ARG A 84 -11.58 -13.33 14.26
C ARG A 84 -11.92 -14.73 13.75
N HIS A 85 -11.36 -15.12 12.60
CA HIS A 85 -11.55 -16.45 12.06
C HIS A 85 -11.02 -17.57 12.99
N LYS A 86 -9.93 -17.31 13.72
CA LYS A 86 -9.42 -18.22 14.76
C LYS A 86 -10.28 -18.27 16.02
N ASN A 87 -10.96 -17.18 16.37
CA ASN A 87 -11.82 -17.14 17.54
C ASN A 87 -13.13 -17.93 17.29
N ASP A 88 -13.68 -17.85 16.09
CA ASP A 88 -14.93 -18.53 15.71
C ASP A 88 -14.76 -20.06 15.51
N SER A 89 -13.51 -20.58 15.54
CA SER A 89 -13.22 -22.01 15.42
C SER A 89 -13.15 -22.75 16.76
N ILE A 90 -13.40 -22.06 17.88
CA ILE A 90 -13.56 -22.69 19.20
C ILE A 90 -15.01 -23.17 19.34
N PRO A 91 -15.29 -24.48 19.40
CA PRO A 91 -16.66 -24.98 19.59
C PRO A 91 -17.21 -24.42 20.89
N THR A 92 -18.34 -23.73 20.80
CA THR A 92 -19.07 -23.24 21.97
C THR A 92 -19.73 -24.44 22.63
N TYR A 93 -19.12 -24.98 23.68
CA TYR A 93 -19.81 -25.95 24.54
C TYR A 93 -20.94 -25.20 25.24
N THR A 94 -22.17 -25.49 24.85
CA THR A 94 -23.34 -25.01 25.56
C THR A 94 -23.46 -25.82 26.85
N GLU A 95 -23.86 -25.20 27.97
CA GLU A 95 -24.07 -25.95 29.23
C GLU A 95 -25.18 -27.01 29.13
N GLU A 96 -25.91 -27.07 28.01
CA GLU A 96 -26.85 -28.15 27.67
C GLU A 96 -26.16 -29.45 27.21
N ASP A 97 -24.85 -29.44 26.96
CA ASP A 97 -24.06 -30.62 26.54
C ASP A 97 -23.43 -31.41 27.72
N VAL A 98 -23.82 -31.11 28.98
CA VAL A 98 -23.31 -31.77 30.21
C VAL A 98 -24.41 -32.52 30.96
#